data_AF-A0A2V9KSV1-F1
#
_entry.id   AF-A0A2V9KSV1-F1
#
_cell.length_a   1.000
_cell.length_b   1.000
_cell.length_c   1.000
_cell.angle_alpha   90.00
_cell.angle_beta   90.00
_cell.angle_gamma   90.00
#
_symmetry.space_group_name_H-M   'P 1'
#
loop_
_entity.id
_entity.type
_entity.pdbx_description
1 polymer ?
#
loop_
_entity_poly.entity_id
_entity_poly.type
_entity_poly.pdbx_seq_one_letter_code
_entity_poly.pdbx_strand_id
1 'polypeptide(L)'
;SSGVVQPVLLRRADARYQLVAGERRWRAARLAGLQSLPAVIRDLSDADALELALTENLLREDLNPLEVARGYEILQQRFELTHEQIAERLGATRSNVSNTLRLLKLPSSVQEMIVDGQLSMGHARALITLDSQAAQARFAGLIVNQGLSVRQVETMVAVHTSKKLPARPKPAAESQPPDPNTRAAVLELERMLGTRVRIVGSERRGRLEISYFSSEDLDRIYKMIVQ
;
A
#
# COMPACT_ATOMS: atom_id res chain seq x y z
N SER A 1 -7.53 -16.32 31.36
CA SER A 1 -6.81 -16.47 30.08
C SER A 1 -5.58 -15.59 30.12
N SER A 2 -4.40 -16.15 30.40
CA SER A 2 -3.14 -15.39 30.43
C SER A 2 -2.78 -14.98 29.00
N GLY A 3 -3.13 -13.75 28.63
CA GLY A 3 -2.59 -13.12 27.43
C GLY A 3 -1.07 -13.07 27.58
N VAL A 4 -0.34 -13.58 26.59
CA VAL A 4 1.12 -13.50 26.55
C VAL A 4 1.47 -12.01 26.53
N VAL A 5 1.87 -11.47 27.68
CA VAL A 5 2.28 -10.08 27.82
C VAL A 5 3.60 -9.93 27.07
N GLN A 6 3.56 -9.24 25.93
CA GLN A 6 4.78 -8.97 25.19
C GLN A 6 5.68 -8.03 26.02
N PRO A 7 6.92 -8.43 26.36
CA PRO A 7 7.81 -7.62 27.18
C PRO A 7 8.31 -6.38 26.42
N VAL A 8 8.64 -5.31 27.14
CA VAL A 8 9.33 -4.13 26.54
C VAL A 8 10.79 -4.46 26.27
N LEU A 9 11.40 -3.75 25.31
CA LEU A 9 12.82 -3.90 25.04
C LEU A 9 13.60 -2.78 25.70
N LEU A 10 14.59 -3.16 26.51
CA LEU A 10 15.50 -2.25 27.18
C LEU A 10 16.93 -2.51 26.68
N ARG A 11 17.76 -1.47 26.73
CA ARG A 11 19.21 -1.60 26.67
C ARG A 11 19.86 -1.06 27.93
N ARG A 12 21.04 -1.56 28.27
CA ARG A 12 21.86 -1.01 29.37
C ARG A 12 22.35 0.39 28.98
N ALA A 13 22.19 1.35 29.89
CA ALA A 13 22.70 2.71 29.76
C ALA A 13 23.25 3.13 31.13
N ASP A 14 24.57 2.99 31.31
CA ASP A 14 25.27 3.14 32.59
C ASP A 14 24.64 2.27 33.71
N ALA A 15 24.26 2.90 34.82
CA ALA A 15 23.57 2.28 35.95
C ALA A 15 22.04 2.21 35.76
N ARG A 16 21.53 2.54 34.57
CA ARG A 16 20.09 2.57 34.24
C ARG A 16 19.80 1.76 32.98
N TYR A 17 18.52 1.72 32.64
CA TYR A 17 18.01 1.13 31.42
C TYR A 17 17.39 2.21 30.54
N GLN A 18 17.67 2.15 29.25
CA GLN A 18 16.97 2.95 28.25
C GLN A 18 15.92 2.08 27.55
N LEU A 19 14.71 2.61 27.42
CA LEU A 19 13.64 1.99 26.66
C LEU A 19 13.93 2.11 25.15
N VAL A 20 13.97 0.97 24.46
CA VAL A 20 14.21 0.87 23.02
C VAL A 20 12.89 0.68 22.26
N ALA A 21 11.99 -0.18 22.78
CA ALA A 21 10.71 -0.49 22.17
C ALA A 21 9.61 -0.68 23.22
N GLY A 22 8.37 -0.32 22.86
CA GLY A 22 7.20 -0.51 23.74
C GLY A 22 6.79 0.70 24.60
N GLU A 23 7.04 1.93 24.13
CA GLU A 23 6.66 3.19 24.81
C GLU A 23 5.18 3.21 25.27
N ARG A 24 4.24 2.75 24.44
CA ARG A 24 2.82 2.68 24.79
C ARG A 24 2.56 1.78 26.01
N ARG A 25 3.23 0.62 26.07
CA ARG A 25 3.12 -0.35 27.17
C ARG A 25 3.73 0.21 28.45
N TRP A 26 4.90 0.84 28.35
CA TRP A 26 5.53 1.51 29.48
C TRP A 26 4.65 2.65 30.05
N ARG A 27 4.08 3.50 29.19
CA ARG A 27 3.14 4.56 29.61
C ARG A 27 1.89 4.00 30.26
N ALA A 28 1.29 2.95 29.68
CA ALA A 28 0.12 2.30 30.25
C ALA A 28 0.41 1.70 31.64
N ALA A 29 1.55 1.01 31.80
CA ALA A 29 1.99 0.49 33.08
C ALA A 29 2.19 1.60 34.13
N ARG A 30 2.79 2.72 33.73
CA ARG A 30 2.96 3.90 34.57
C ARG A 30 1.64 4.53 35.00
N LEU A 31 0.68 4.67 34.08
CA LEU A 31 -0.66 5.19 34.36
C LEU A 31 -1.47 4.24 35.27
N ALA A 32 -1.27 2.94 35.13
CA ALA A 32 -1.87 1.91 35.99
C ALA A 32 -1.18 1.77 37.35
N GLY A 33 -0.13 2.55 37.64
CA GLY A 33 0.59 2.49 38.91
C GLY A 33 1.42 1.21 39.09
N LEU A 34 1.73 0.48 38.02
CA LEU A 34 2.54 -0.73 38.10
C LEU A 34 3.97 -0.38 38.51
N GLN A 35 4.46 -1.06 39.55
CA GLN A 35 5.83 -0.94 40.08
C GLN A 35 6.86 -1.63 39.18
N SER A 36 6.44 -2.64 38.40
CA SER A 36 7.30 -3.43 37.53
C SER A 36 6.57 -3.87 36.25
N LEU A 37 7.36 -4.24 35.25
CA LEU A 37 6.93 -4.51 33.87
C LEU A 37 7.85 -5.59 33.29
N PRO A 38 7.33 -6.60 32.57
CA PRO A 38 8.17 -7.56 31.87
C PRO A 38 9.05 -6.86 30.83
N ALA A 39 10.35 -7.10 30.89
CA ALA A 39 11.34 -6.50 30.00
C ALA A 39 12.36 -7.53 29.52
N VAL A 40 12.80 -7.38 28.27
CA VAL A 40 13.95 -8.07 27.71
C VAL A 40 15.09 -7.04 27.62
N ILE A 41 16.25 -7.39 28.14
CA ILE A 41 17.44 -6.54 28.07
C ILE A 41 18.32 -7.07 26.94
N ARG A 42 18.71 -6.21 26.01
CA ARG A 42 19.72 -6.50 24.98
C ARG A 42 20.83 -5.47 25.04
N ASP A 43 22.06 -5.92 24.88
CA ASP A 43 23.20 -5.02 24.70
C ASP A 43 23.21 -4.56 23.23
N LEU A 44 22.81 -3.31 23.02
CA LEU A 44 22.68 -2.67 21.71
C LEU A 44 23.44 -1.35 21.73
N SER A 45 24.15 -1.06 20.63
CA SER A 45 24.69 0.29 20.42
C SER A 45 23.56 1.31 20.26
N ASP A 46 23.89 2.60 20.40
CA ASP A 46 22.92 3.69 20.16
C ASP A 46 22.32 3.60 18.74
N ALA A 47 23.15 3.23 17.76
CA ALA A 47 22.74 3.05 16.38
C ALA A 47 21.77 1.85 16.25
N ASP A 48 22.13 0.68 16.77
CA ASP A 48 21.30 -0.53 16.67
C ASP A 48 19.95 -0.35 17.38
N ALA A 49 19.96 0.33 18.53
CA ALA A 49 18.73 0.62 19.28
C ALA A 49 17.80 1.54 18.47
N LEU A 50 18.33 2.56 17.81
CA LEU A 50 17.55 3.47 17.00
C LEU A 50 17.02 2.79 15.72
N GLU A 51 17.85 1.99 15.08
CA GLU A 51 17.50 1.21 13.89
C GLU A 51 16.33 0.26 14.19
N LEU A 52 16.39 -0.43 15.31
CA LEU A 52 15.36 -1.36 15.75
C LEU A 52 14.05 -0.63 16.10
N ALA A 53 14.14 0.52 16.78
CA ALA A 53 12.97 1.35 17.09
C ALA A 53 12.29 1.87 15.81
N LEU A 54 13.07 2.28 14.81
CA LEU A 54 12.55 2.70 13.51
C LEU A 54 11.89 1.54 12.76
N THR A 55 12.52 0.37 12.76
CA THR A 55 11.98 -0.85 12.14
C THR A 55 10.66 -1.27 12.78
N GLU A 56 10.55 -1.26 14.11
CA GLU A 56 9.28 -1.51 14.82
C GLU A 56 8.21 -0.49 14.43
N ASN A 57 8.56 0.79 14.37
CA ASN A 57 7.62 1.84 13.99
C ASN A 57 7.10 1.65 12.54
N LEU A 58 7.96 1.17 11.63
CA LEU A 58 7.59 0.91 10.23
C LEU A 58 6.68 -0.31 10.03
N LEU A 59 6.65 -1.25 10.98
CA LEU A 59 5.76 -2.41 10.95
C LEU A 59 4.33 -2.10 11.40
N ARG A 60 4.01 -0.82 11.66
CA ARG A 60 2.65 -0.39 11.99
C ARG A 60 1.78 -0.34 10.74
N GLU A 61 0.57 -0.88 10.86
CA GLU A 61 -0.40 -0.95 9.76
C GLU A 61 -1.04 0.41 9.41
N ASP A 62 -0.92 1.41 10.27
CA ASP A 62 -1.57 2.72 10.12
C ASP A 62 -0.71 3.80 9.46
N LEU A 63 0.48 3.46 8.96
CA LEU A 63 1.35 4.41 8.27
C LEU A 63 0.87 4.68 6.85
N ASN A 64 0.88 5.95 6.46
CA ASN A 64 0.64 6.31 5.06
C ASN A 64 1.88 5.95 4.19
N PRO A 65 1.70 5.76 2.87
CA PRO A 65 2.79 5.34 2.00
C PRO A 65 4.02 6.27 1.97
N LEU A 66 3.82 7.57 2.23
CA LEU A 66 4.90 8.56 2.26
C LEU A 66 5.68 8.50 3.58
N GLU A 67 5.04 8.19 4.70
CA GLU A 67 5.70 7.91 5.98
C GLU A 67 6.58 6.67 5.89
N VAL A 68 6.07 5.60 5.27
CA VAL A 68 6.85 4.38 5.01
C VAL A 68 8.06 4.70 4.13
N ALA A 69 7.87 5.49 3.06
CA ALA A 69 8.96 5.90 2.17
C ALA A 69 10.06 6.69 2.91
N ARG A 70 9.67 7.64 3.77
CA ARG A 70 10.62 8.39 4.60
C ARG A 70 11.36 7.49 5.59
N GLY A 71 10.67 6.51 6.18
CA GLY A 71 11.32 5.51 7.03
C GLY A 71 12.37 4.69 6.27
N TYR A 72 12.07 4.26 5.04
CA TYR A 72 13.03 3.55 4.19
C TYR A 72 14.23 4.43 3.83
N GLU A 73 14.01 5.72 3.56
CA GLU A 73 15.08 6.68 3.28
C GLU A 73 16.02 6.83 4.48
N ILE A 74 15.48 6.92 5.70
CA ILE A 74 16.29 6.98 6.93
C ILE A 74 17.08 5.68 7.11
N LEU A 75 16.46 4.51 6.89
CA LEU A 75 17.14 3.21 6.93
C LEU A 75 18.32 3.14 5.95
N GLN A 76 18.18 3.72 4.77
CA GLN A 76 19.26 3.80 3.79
C GLN A 76 20.36 4.78 4.19
N GLN A 77 20.00 6.00 4.53
CA GLN A 77 20.97 7.08 4.69
C GLN A 77 21.74 6.99 6.01
N ARG A 78 21.06 6.56 7.08
CA ARG A 78 21.63 6.56 8.43
C ARG A 78 22.25 5.22 8.83
N PHE A 79 21.71 4.13 8.31
CA PHE A 79 22.13 2.76 8.65
C PHE A 79 22.72 2.00 7.45
N GLU A 80 22.90 2.69 6.32
CA GLU A 80 23.52 2.16 5.11
C GLU A 80 22.87 0.87 4.58
N LEU A 81 21.60 0.64 4.92
CA LEU A 81 20.90 -0.57 4.55
C LEU A 81 20.55 -0.56 3.07
N THR A 82 20.85 -1.65 2.39
CA THR A 82 20.43 -1.86 1.00
C THR A 82 18.92 -2.09 0.92
N HIS A 83 18.35 -1.90 -0.27
CA HIS A 83 16.94 -2.20 -0.53
C HIS A 83 16.56 -3.65 -0.17
N GLU A 84 17.51 -4.58 -0.31
CA GLU A 84 17.33 -6.00 -0.02
C GLU A 84 17.28 -6.26 1.49
N GLN A 85 18.20 -5.68 2.26
CA GLN A 85 18.18 -5.77 3.72
C GLN A 85 16.93 -5.12 4.32
N ILE A 86 16.49 -3.97 3.81
CA ILE A 86 15.25 -3.32 4.25
C ILE A 86 14.05 -4.24 3.98
N ALA A 87 14.00 -4.85 2.79
CA ALA A 87 12.93 -5.76 2.40
C ALA A 87 12.87 -6.99 3.31
N GLU A 88 14.00 -7.63 3.57
CA GLU A 88 14.11 -8.79 4.46
C GLU A 88 13.62 -8.48 5.88
N ARG A 89 14.10 -7.38 6.46
CA ARG A 89 13.76 -6.99 7.85
C ARG A 89 12.30 -6.63 8.04
N LEU A 90 11.65 -6.11 7.01
CA LEU A 90 10.26 -5.65 7.05
C LEU A 90 9.27 -6.64 6.42
N GLY A 91 9.73 -7.82 5.97
CA GLY A 91 8.87 -8.79 5.30
C GLY A 91 8.29 -8.30 3.97
N ALA A 92 8.97 -7.35 3.31
CA ALA A 92 8.58 -6.76 2.04
C ALA A 92 9.41 -7.35 0.88
N THR A 93 9.09 -6.96 -0.36
CA THR A 93 9.93 -7.29 -1.52
C THR A 93 10.87 -6.14 -1.86
N ARG A 94 12.06 -6.44 -2.39
CA ARG A 94 13.02 -5.41 -2.87
C ARG A 94 12.38 -4.42 -3.86
N SER A 95 11.47 -4.92 -4.70
CA SER A 95 10.73 -4.08 -5.66
C SER A 95 9.73 -3.16 -4.97
N ASN A 96 9.03 -3.61 -3.92
CA ASN A 96 8.18 -2.76 -3.09
C ASN A 96 8.97 -1.63 -2.43
N VAL A 97 10.13 -1.94 -1.83
CA VAL A 97 11.01 -0.91 -1.21
C VAL A 97 11.43 0.15 -2.24
N SER A 98 11.90 -0.28 -3.41
CA SER A 98 12.28 0.63 -4.50
C SER A 98 11.12 1.50 -4.98
N ASN A 99 9.94 0.93 -5.17
CA ASN A 99 8.76 1.66 -5.63
C ASN A 99 8.28 2.67 -4.58
N THR A 100 8.33 2.31 -3.31
CA THR A 100 7.92 3.17 -2.20
C THR A 100 8.87 4.36 -2.06
N LEU A 101 10.19 4.13 -2.12
CA LEU A 101 11.19 5.22 -2.13
C LEU A 101 11.02 6.19 -3.31
N ARG A 102 10.59 5.71 -4.48
CA ARG A 102 10.35 6.57 -5.65
C ARG A 102 9.20 7.57 -5.44
N LEU A 103 8.30 7.34 -4.49
CA LEU A 103 7.23 8.29 -4.17
C LEU A 103 7.78 9.64 -3.69
N LEU A 104 8.92 9.63 -2.99
CA LEU A 104 9.59 10.85 -2.51
C LEU A 104 10.08 11.73 -3.66
N LYS A 105 10.19 11.19 -4.88
CA LYS A 105 10.60 11.92 -6.08
C LYS A 105 9.43 12.64 -6.78
N LEU A 106 8.19 12.36 -6.39
CA LEU A 106 7.02 13.04 -6.94
C LEU A 106 6.95 14.49 -6.42
N PRO A 107 6.30 15.42 -7.15
CA PRO A 107 6.06 16.78 -6.68
C PRO A 107 5.24 16.78 -5.41
N SER A 108 5.46 17.75 -4.51
CA SER A 108 4.75 17.87 -3.23
C SER A 108 3.23 17.80 -3.39
N SER A 109 2.68 18.47 -4.40
CA SER A 109 1.24 18.44 -4.70
C SER A 109 0.70 17.04 -5.01
N VAL A 110 1.51 16.17 -5.63
CA VAL A 110 1.14 14.79 -5.91
C VAL A 110 1.28 13.92 -4.67
N GLN A 111 2.29 14.18 -3.83
CA GLN A 111 2.44 13.50 -2.54
C GLN A 111 1.25 13.78 -1.63
N GLU A 112 0.78 15.02 -1.57
CA GLU A 112 -0.43 15.43 -0.82
C GLU A 112 -1.66 14.65 -1.29
N MET A 113 -1.90 14.57 -2.62
CA MET A 113 -3.01 13.79 -3.16
C MET A 113 -2.94 12.29 -2.82
N ILE A 114 -1.75 11.72 -2.59
CA ILE A 114 -1.59 10.33 -2.15
C ILE A 114 -1.95 10.20 -0.66
N VAL A 115 -1.48 11.15 0.17
CA VAL A 115 -1.78 11.18 1.61
C VAL A 115 -3.29 11.35 1.85
N ASP A 116 -3.95 12.19 1.05
CA ASP A 116 -5.39 12.43 1.12
C ASP A 116 -6.23 11.27 0.52
N GLY A 117 -5.58 10.23 -0.01
CA GLY A 117 -6.24 9.07 -0.61
C GLY A 117 -6.88 9.32 -1.99
N GLN A 118 -6.68 10.51 -2.57
CA GLN A 118 -7.17 10.85 -3.91
C GLN A 118 -6.43 10.07 -5.00
N LEU A 119 -5.15 9.73 -4.76
CA LEU A 119 -4.35 8.90 -5.64
C LEU A 119 -3.94 7.60 -4.95
N SER A 120 -4.27 6.48 -5.58
CA SER A 120 -3.76 5.18 -5.16
C SER A 120 -2.27 5.04 -5.45
N MET A 121 -1.63 4.06 -4.80
CA MET A 121 -0.27 3.63 -5.11
C MET A 121 -0.08 3.22 -6.57
N GLY A 122 -1.14 2.69 -7.22
CA GLY A 122 -1.11 2.40 -8.65
C GLY A 122 -0.98 3.66 -9.51
N HIS A 123 -1.71 4.72 -9.17
CA HIS A 123 -1.61 6.01 -9.85
C HIS A 123 -0.22 6.62 -9.67
N ALA A 124 0.29 6.62 -8.43
CA ALA A 124 1.61 7.15 -8.12
C ALA A 124 2.72 6.45 -8.93
N ARG A 125 2.69 5.11 -9.03
CA ARG A 125 3.63 4.34 -9.84
C ARG A 125 3.59 4.70 -11.32
N ALA A 126 2.39 4.89 -11.89
CA ALA A 126 2.26 5.29 -13.29
C ALA A 126 2.83 6.69 -13.52
N LEU A 127 2.54 7.64 -12.61
CA LEU A 127 3.04 9.01 -12.70
C LEU A 127 4.57 9.09 -12.62
N ILE A 128 5.22 8.27 -11.78
CA ILE A 128 6.69 8.24 -11.64
C ILE A 128 7.41 7.99 -12.97
N THR A 129 6.76 7.33 -13.93
CA THR A 129 7.36 7.04 -15.25
C THR A 129 7.42 8.26 -16.19
N LEU A 130 6.76 9.37 -15.84
CA LEU A 130 6.82 10.61 -16.60
C LEU A 130 8.14 11.37 -16.34
N ASP A 131 8.73 11.92 -17.40
CA ASP A 131 10.08 12.52 -17.38
C ASP A 131 10.17 13.88 -16.66
N SER A 132 9.04 14.54 -16.37
CA SER A 132 9.04 15.86 -15.73
C SER A 132 8.03 15.96 -14.59
N GLN A 133 8.44 16.65 -13.52
CA GLN A 133 7.57 16.98 -12.39
C GLN A 133 6.33 17.79 -12.81
N ALA A 134 6.46 18.67 -13.80
CA ALA A 134 5.33 19.41 -14.37
C ALA A 134 4.31 18.49 -15.04
N ALA A 135 4.76 17.48 -15.80
CA ALA A 135 3.87 16.47 -16.37
C ALA A 135 3.20 15.65 -15.26
N GLN A 136 3.97 15.21 -14.26
CA GLN A 136 3.45 14.44 -13.12
C GLN A 136 2.31 15.18 -12.41
N ALA A 137 2.51 16.46 -12.07
CA ALA A 137 1.48 17.29 -11.43
C ALA A 137 0.24 17.47 -12.33
N ARG A 138 0.44 17.75 -13.62
CA ARG A 138 -0.66 17.92 -14.58
C ARG A 138 -1.51 16.65 -14.73
N PHE A 139 -0.86 15.50 -14.90
CA PHE A 139 -1.56 14.22 -15.02
C PHE A 139 -2.23 13.81 -13.71
N ALA A 140 -1.61 14.09 -12.55
CA ALA A 140 -2.23 13.87 -11.24
C ALA A 140 -3.57 14.61 -11.11
N GLY A 141 -3.59 15.91 -11.43
CA GLY A 141 -4.83 16.70 -11.43
C GLY A 141 -5.89 16.15 -12.38
N LEU A 142 -5.49 15.66 -13.55
CA LEU A 142 -6.41 15.04 -14.51
C LEU A 142 -7.04 13.74 -13.96
N ILE A 143 -6.24 12.91 -13.29
CA ILE A 143 -6.69 11.65 -12.68
C ILE A 143 -7.77 11.93 -11.63
N VAL A 144 -7.51 12.88 -10.73
CA VAL A 144 -8.44 13.26 -9.66
C VAL A 144 -9.72 13.86 -10.25
N ASN A 145 -9.60 14.79 -11.21
CA ASN A 145 -10.76 15.47 -11.80
C ASN A 145 -11.66 14.55 -12.61
N GLN A 146 -11.10 13.53 -13.28
CA GLN A 146 -11.85 12.63 -14.17
C GLN A 146 -12.12 11.25 -13.55
N GLY A 147 -11.64 11.00 -12.34
CA GLY A 147 -11.80 9.69 -11.67
C GLY A 147 -11.18 8.54 -12.47
N LEU A 148 -10.00 8.75 -13.06
CA LEU A 148 -9.38 7.76 -13.95
C LEU A 148 -8.91 6.53 -13.17
N SER A 149 -9.10 5.35 -13.76
CA SER A 149 -8.54 4.11 -13.24
C SER A 149 -7.05 3.97 -13.57
N VAL A 150 -6.32 3.22 -12.74
CA VAL A 150 -4.87 2.94 -12.92
C VAL A 150 -4.53 2.50 -14.35
N ARG A 151 -5.34 1.61 -14.95
CA ARG A 151 -5.12 1.11 -16.32
C ARG A 151 -5.24 2.22 -17.37
N GLN A 152 -6.18 3.16 -17.20
CA GLN A 152 -6.32 4.30 -18.10
C GLN A 152 -5.09 5.22 -17.99
N VAL A 153 -4.63 5.47 -16.75
CA VAL A 153 -3.42 6.26 -16.50
C VAL A 153 -2.19 5.62 -17.12
N GLU A 154 -1.96 4.33 -16.91
CA GLU A 154 -0.85 3.58 -17.51
C GLU A 154 -0.84 3.71 -19.04
N THR A 155 -2.01 3.59 -19.67
CA THR A 155 -2.17 3.76 -21.12
C THR A 155 -1.82 5.19 -21.56
N MET A 156 -2.35 6.19 -20.86
CA MET A 156 -2.11 7.61 -21.18
C MET A 156 -0.65 7.99 -21.03
N VAL A 157 -0.01 7.52 -19.97
CA VAL A 157 1.40 7.81 -19.69
C VAL A 157 2.30 7.10 -20.72
N ALA A 158 2.00 5.86 -21.10
CA ALA A 158 2.74 5.14 -22.14
C ALA A 158 2.72 5.87 -23.50
N VAL A 159 1.57 6.47 -23.86
CA VAL A 159 1.44 7.30 -25.08
C VAL A 159 2.27 8.60 -24.96
N HIS A 160 2.41 9.16 -23.76
CA HIS A 160 3.12 10.41 -23.53
C HIS A 160 4.66 10.25 -23.49
N THR A 161 5.15 9.15 -22.93
CA THR A 161 6.60 8.87 -22.78
C THR A 161 7.24 8.27 -24.04
N SER A 162 6.43 7.68 -24.92
CA SER A 162 6.92 7.04 -26.14
C SER A 162 6.74 7.95 -27.35
N LYS A 163 7.84 8.50 -27.92
CA LYS A 163 7.84 9.01 -29.32
C LYS A 163 7.53 7.93 -30.37
N LYS A 164 7.40 6.66 -29.95
CA LYS A 164 6.82 5.57 -30.73
C LYS A 164 5.45 5.24 -30.16
N LEU A 165 4.41 5.46 -30.97
CA LEU A 165 3.12 4.82 -30.75
C LEU A 165 3.37 3.33 -30.42
N PRO A 166 2.78 2.75 -29.36
CA PRO A 166 2.50 1.33 -29.44
C PRO A 166 1.73 1.13 -30.74
N ALA A 167 2.17 0.18 -31.57
CA ALA A 167 1.49 -0.16 -32.81
C ALA A 167 -0.01 -0.16 -32.55
N ARG A 168 -0.74 0.69 -33.29
CA ARG A 168 -2.19 0.88 -33.18
C ARG A 168 -2.79 -0.46 -32.79
N PRO A 169 -3.45 -0.58 -31.62
CA PRO A 169 -4.22 -1.78 -31.36
C PRO A 169 -5.13 -1.91 -32.58
N LYS A 170 -5.06 -3.03 -33.31
CA LYS A 170 -6.21 -3.44 -34.13
C LYS A 170 -7.41 -3.22 -33.22
N PRO A 171 -8.47 -2.53 -33.67
CA PRO A 171 -9.61 -2.24 -32.83
C PRO A 171 -10.00 -3.55 -32.16
N ALA A 172 -9.73 -3.65 -30.85
CA ALA A 172 -10.38 -4.66 -30.05
C ALA A 172 -11.83 -4.28 -30.22
N ALA A 173 -12.56 -5.16 -30.91
CA ALA A 173 -13.94 -4.96 -31.29
C ALA A 173 -14.63 -4.19 -30.18
N GLU A 174 -15.22 -3.05 -30.54
CA GLU A 174 -16.33 -2.48 -29.80
C GLU A 174 -17.13 -3.66 -29.30
N SER A 175 -17.16 -3.85 -27.98
CA SER A 175 -18.10 -4.76 -27.40
C SER A 175 -19.42 -4.25 -27.92
N GLN A 176 -20.06 -5.02 -28.80
CA GLN A 176 -21.42 -4.76 -29.22
C GLN A 176 -22.24 -4.43 -27.97
N PRO A 177 -23.24 -3.54 -28.09
CA PRO A 177 -24.10 -3.20 -26.96
C PRO A 177 -24.48 -4.49 -26.22
N PRO A 178 -24.31 -4.55 -24.89
CA PRO A 178 -24.47 -5.79 -24.16
C PRO A 178 -25.85 -6.35 -24.47
N ASP A 179 -25.84 -7.57 -25.00
CA ASP A 179 -27.02 -8.36 -25.32
C ASP A 179 -28.00 -8.26 -24.15
N PRO A 180 -29.29 -7.89 -24.36
CA PRO A 180 -30.25 -7.62 -23.27
C PRO A 180 -30.30 -8.70 -22.18
N ASN A 181 -29.96 -9.93 -22.53
CA ASN A 181 -29.91 -11.08 -21.62
C ASN A 181 -28.72 -11.03 -20.62
N THR A 182 -27.55 -10.51 -21.03
CA THR A 182 -26.37 -10.38 -20.14
C THR A 182 -26.53 -9.26 -19.13
N ARG A 183 -27.26 -8.19 -19.47
CA ARG A 183 -27.51 -7.07 -18.56
C ARG A 183 -28.45 -7.46 -17.42
N ALA A 184 -29.47 -8.28 -17.70
CA ALA A 184 -30.36 -8.82 -16.67
C ALA A 184 -29.60 -9.73 -15.69
N ALA A 185 -28.75 -10.62 -16.20
CA ALA A 185 -27.92 -11.49 -15.37
C ALA A 185 -26.94 -10.71 -14.47
N VAL A 186 -26.33 -9.64 -14.99
CA VAL A 186 -25.46 -8.76 -14.19
C VAL A 186 -26.24 -8.09 -13.06
N LEU A 187 -27.41 -7.50 -13.35
CA LEU A 187 -28.22 -6.82 -12.34
C LEU A 187 -28.69 -7.78 -11.24
N GLU A 188 -29.04 -9.02 -11.60
CA GLU A 188 -29.46 -10.04 -10.64
C GLU A 188 -28.28 -10.51 -9.77
N LEU A 189 -27.11 -10.72 -10.36
CA LEU A 189 -25.89 -11.06 -9.62
C LEU A 189 -25.43 -9.91 -8.71
N GLU A 190 -25.53 -8.65 -9.15
CA GLU A 190 -25.24 -7.49 -8.30
C GLU A 190 -26.22 -7.40 -7.13
N ARG A 191 -27.51 -7.69 -7.36
CA ARG A 191 -28.54 -7.71 -6.31
C ARG A 191 -28.33 -8.83 -5.30
N MET A 192 -27.94 -10.02 -5.76
CA MET A 192 -27.67 -11.16 -4.89
C MET A 192 -26.36 -11.00 -4.13
N LEU A 193 -25.28 -10.62 -4.80
CA LEU A 193 -23.94 -10.55 -4.20
C LEU A 193 -23.69 -9.24 -3.44
N GLY A 194 -24.52 -8.21 -3.63
CA GLY A 194 -24.39 -6.92 -2.94
C GLY A 194 -23.12 -6.14 -3.30
N THR A 195 -22.49 -6.51 -4.42
CA THR A 195 -21.25 -5.91 -4.90
C THR A 195 -21.27 -5.81 -6.41
N ARG A 196 -20.35 -5.03 -6.99
CA ARG A 196 -20.26 -4.81 -8.44
C ARG A 196 -19.79 -6.08 -9.15
N VAL A 197 -20.56 -6.51 -10.14
CA VAL A 197 -20.31 -7.71 -10.94
C VAL A 197 -20.16 -7.30 -12.40
N ARG A 198 -19.13 -7.82 -13.08
CA ARG A 198 -18.88 -7.55 -14.49
C ARG A 198 -18.69 -8.85 -15.26
N ILE A 199 -19.33 -8.96 -16.41
CA ILE A 199 -19.07 -10.04 -17.37
C ILE A 199 -18.15 -9.49 -18.45
N VAL A 200 -17.00 -10.14 -18.65
CA VAL A 200 -16.02 -9.78 -19.67
C VAL A 200 -15.83 -10.98 -20.60
N GLY A 201 -16.35 -10.92 -21.83
CA GLY A 201 -16.29 -12.03 -22.77
C GLY A 201 -17.14 -11.85 -24.02
N SER A 202 -17.19 -12.89 -24.85
CA SER A 202 -18.09 -13.04 -25.99
C SER A 202 -19.19 -14.09 -25.69
N GLU A 203 -20.18 -14.26 -26.58
CA GLU A 203 -21.31 -15.18 -26.40
C GLU A 203 -20.92 -16.63 -26.06
N ARG A 204 -19.71 -17.09 -26.44
CA ARG A 204 -19.25 -18.47 -26.22
C ARG A 204 -18.24 -18.64 -25.09
N ARG A 205 -17.58 -17.58 -24.64
CA ARG A 205 -16.53 -17.65 -23.62
C ARG A 205 -16.34 -16.30 -22.94
N GLY A 206 -16.37 -16.30 -21.62
CA GLY A 206 -16.19 -15.10 -20.83
C GLY A 206 -15.68 -15.38 -19.43
N ARG A 207 -15.44 -14.31 -18.69
CA ARG A 207 -15.07 -14.32 -17.28
C ARG A 207 -16.03 -13.42 -16.50
N LEU A 208 -16.40 -13.89 -15.31
CA LEU A 208 -17.14 -13.10 -14.33
C LEU A 208 -16.12 -12.47 -13.38
N GLU A 209 -16.12 -11.14 -13.28
CA GLU A 209 -15.29 -10.38 -12.36
C GLU A 209 -16.19 -9.83 -11.25
N ILE A 210 -15.93 -10.24 -10.00
CA ILE A 210 -16.65 -9.79 -8.81
C ILE A 210 -15.70 -8.92 -7.99
N SER A 211 -16.10 -7.69 -7.70
CA SER A 211 -15.32 -6.78 -6.84
C SER A 211 -15.62 -7.08 -5.37
N TYR A 212 -14.65 -6.94 -4.48
CA TYR A 212 -14.87 -7.00 -3.03
C TYR A 212 -14.13 -5.85 -2.37
N PHE A 213 -14.68 -5.34 -1.27
CA PHE A 213 -14.19 -4.12 -0.61
C PHE A 213 -13.54 -4.39 0.77
N SER A 214 -13.62 -5.62 1.27
CA SER A 214 -12.93 -6.08 2.48
C SER A 214 -12.72 -7.60 2.46
N SER A 215 -11.89 -8.11 3.37
CA SER A 215 -11.72 -9.55 3.57
C SER A 215 -13.02 -10.23 4.00
N GLU A 216 -13.81 -9.58 4.86
CA GLU A 216 -15.14 -10.04 5.27
C GLU A 216 -16.12 -10.09 4.09
N ASP A 217 -16.03 -9.12 3.17
CA ASP A 217 -16.84 -9.05 1.96
C ASP A 217 -16.52 -10.20 0.99
N LEU A 218 -15.23 -10.51 0.81
CA LEU A 218 -14.77 -11.68 0.05
C LEU A 218 -15.29 -12.99 0.68
N ASP A 219 -15.22 -13.11 2.00
CA ASP A 219 -15.64 -14.31 2.74
C ASP A 219 -17.16 -14.54 2.65
N ARG A 220 -17.93 -13.44 2.70
CA ARG A 220 -19.38 -13.42 2.45
C ARG A 220 -19.71 -13.86 1.03
N ILE A 221 -19.05 -13.27 0.02
CA ILE A 221 -19.23 -13.61 -1.40
C ILE A 221 -18.89 -15.08 -1.65
N TYR A 222 -17.79 -15.57 -1.07
CA TYR A 222 -17.37 -16.97 -1.17
C TYR A 222 -18.44 -17.93 -0.63
N LYS A 223 -18.99 -17.65 0.56
CA LYS A 223 -20.07 -18.45 1.16
C LYS A 223 -21.32 -18.49 0.29
N MET A 224 -21.65 -17.37 -0.36
CA MET A 224 -22.84 -17.27 -1.23
C MET A 224 -22.70 -18.00 -2.59
N ILE A 225 -21.47 -18.29 -3.04
CA ILE A 225 -21.22 -18.99 -4.31
C ILE A 225 -21.06 -20.51 -4.11
N VAL A 226 -20.56 -20.93 -2.95
CA VAL A 226 -20.20 -22.33 -2.67
C VAL A 226 -21.31 -23.10 -1.93
N GLN A 227 -22.30 -22.41 -1.35
CA GLN A 227 -23.54 -23.01 -0.81
C GLN A 227 -24.62 -23.17 -1.87
#